data_AF-A0A378F3C0-F1
#
_entry.id   AF-A0A378F3C0-F1
#
_cell.length_a   1.000
_cell.length_b   1.000
_cell.length_c   1.000
_cell.angle_alpha   90.00
_cell.angle_beta   90.00
_cell.angle_gamma   90.00
#
_symmetry.space_group_name_H-M   'P 1'
#
loop_
_entity.id
_entity.type
_entity.pdbx_description
1 polymer ?
#
loop_
_entity_poly.entity_id
_entity_poly.type
_entity_poly.pdbx_seq_one_letter_code
_entity_poly.pdbx_strand_id
1 'polypeptide(L)'
;MRWVIARHGNICGSGPVRESWLKETGQRFLTLLEKLQADNYFQEYSRDNRTGVPELVRAARLLQVSPGLLMDISEGRQELSVALAETIAVRFDASADWLLTGCGRPFPVRSLGDNYHDFFLPQEDMTGWRFDLMRICGGRHDASLLCLRQSPDGHFSLGAVSAEFVLGDGMGGTGRGKLQDFLIFIKTSCSSLRLDAYEFEDGEGLESGWDAAGQHHPVWFQRLIRRSPSRWLIDMLRGESPAWMTDFGYELKEIAAIPFPGTVPDKGETV
;
A
#
# COMPACT_ATOMS: atom_id res chain seq x y z
N MET A 1 -30.31 -14.62 22.09
CA MET A 1 -30.05 -14.06 20.74
C MET A 1 -28.86 -14.77 20.15
N ARG A 2 -29.08 -15.67 19.18
CA ARG A 2 -28.03 -16.39 18.45
C ARG A 2 -27.70 -15.58 17.19
N TRP A 3 -26.43 -15.20 17.05
CA TRP A 3 -25.92 -14.58 15.83
C TRP A 3 -25.82 -15.65 14.74
N VAL A 4 -26.60 -15.47 13.68
CA VAL A 4 -26.48 -16.24 12.44
C VAL A 4 -25.32 -15.65 11.66
N ILE A 5 -24.23 -16.40 11.55
CA ILE A 5 -23.14 -16.10 10.61
C ILE A 5 -23.68 -16.43 9.21
N ALA A 6 -23.99 -15.40 8.42
CA ALA A 6 -24.31 -15.55 7.02
C ALA A 6 -23.04 -16.00 6.27
N ARG A 7 -22.87 -17.31 6.12
CA ARG A 7 -21.96 -17.88 5.12
C ARG A 7 -22.52 -17.54 3.75
N HIS A 8 -21.97 -16.53 3.08
CA HIS A 8 -22.10 -16.41 1.63
C HIS A 8 -21.18 -17.43 0.97
N GLY A 9 -21.54 -18.71 1.08
CA GLY A 9 -21.05 -19.75 0.20
C GLY A 9 -21.92 -19.72 -1.05
N ASN A 10 -21.47 -19.04 -2.10
CA ASN A 10 -22.02 -19.27 -3.42
C ASN A 10 -21.74 -20.73 -3.77
N ILE A 11 -22.82 -21.47 -4.00
CA ILE A 11 -22.82 -22.85 -4.47
C ILE A 11 -22.15 -22.83 -5.84
N CYS A 12 -20.91 -23.34 -5.90
CA CYS A 12 -20.20 -23.60 -7.14
C CYS A 12 -21.07 -24.50 -8.03
N GLY A 13 -21.15 -24.12 -9.31
CA GLY A 13 -21.75 -24.94 -10.34
C GLY A 13 -21.13 -26.34 -10.37
N SER A 14 -21.97 -27.32 -10.65
CA SER A 14 -21.65 -28.74 -10.77
C SER A 14 -20.79 -29.03 -12.03
N GLY A 15 -19.55 -28.55 -12.07
CA GLY A 15 -18.56 -28.84 -13.11
C GLY A 15 -17.33 -29.57 -12.55
N PRO A 16 -16.51 -30.21 -13.40
CA PRO A 16 -15.24 -30.79 -12.97
C PRO A 16 -14.35 -29.73 -12.31
N VAL A 17 -13.72 -30.07 -11.17
CA VAL A 17 -12.89 -29.15 -10.35
C VAL A 17 -11.88 -28.36 -11.19
N ARG A 18 -11.23 -29.03 -12.16
CA ARG A 18 -10.27 -28.40 -13.07
C ARG A 18 -10.90 -27.33 -13.95
N GLU A 19 -12.08 -27.57 -14.50
CA GLU A 19 -12.75 -26.63 -15.40
C GLU A 19 -13.22 -25.38 -14.64
N SER A 20 -13.75 -25.56 -13.43
CA SER A 20 -14.09 -24.43 -12.54
C SER A 20 -12.86 -23.60 -12.23
N TRP A 21 -11.76 -24.26 -11.84
CA TRP A 21 -10.52 -23.59 -11.49
C TRP A 21 -9.92 -22.79 -12.67
N LEU A 22 -9.94 -23.34 -13.89
CA LEU A 22 -9.46 -22.63 -15.09
C LEU A 22 -10.27 -21.36 -15.34
N LYS A 23 -11.61 -21.46 -15.30
CA LYS A 23 -12.51 -20.32 -15.49
C LYS A 23 -12.31 -19.25 -14.42
N GLU A 24 -12.23 -19.65 -13.16
CA GLU A 24 -12.05 -18.73 -12.04
C GLU A 24 -10.69 -18.02 -12.09
N THR A 25 -9.64 -18.74 -12.46
CA THR A 25 -8.28 -18.17 -12.58
C THR A 25 -8.20 -17.20 -13.76
N GLY A 26 -8.80 -17.54 -14.90
CA GLY A 26 -8.94 -16.63 -16.04
C GLY A 26 -9.71 -15.36 -15.67
N GLN A 27 -10.82 -15.50 -14.93
CA GLN A 27 -11.61 -14.36 -14.46
C GLN A 27 -10.82 -13.46 -13.50
N ARG A 28 -10.06 -14.03 -12.55
CA ARG A 28 -9.21 -13.25 -11.64
C ARG A 28 -8.10 -12.50 -12.39
N PHE A 29 -7.51 -13.11 -13.42
CA PHE A 29 -6.54 -12.44 -14.27
C PHE A 29 -7.16 -11.23 -15.00
N LEU A 30 -8.36 -11.38 -15.58
CA LEU A 30 -9.08 -10.25 -16.19
C LEU A 30 -9.39 -9.15 -15.18
N THR A 31 -9.87 -9.52 -14.00
CA THR A 31 -10.15 -8.57 -12.92
C THR A 31 -8.91 -7.81 -12.45
N LEU A 32 -7.73 -8.45 -12.44
CA LEU A 32 -6.47 -7.75 -12.17
C LEU A 32 -6.19 -6.67 -13.23
N LEU A 33 -6.33 -7.00 -14.52
CA LEU A 33 -6.11 -6.03 -15.60
C LEU A 33 -7.11 -4.86 -15.54
N GLU A 34 -8.38 -5.14 -15.24
CA GLU A 34 -9.41 -4.12 -15.04
C GLU A 34 -9.06 -3.18 -13.88
N LYS A 35 -8.55 -3.73 -12.77
CA LYS A 35 -8.09 -2.93 -11.62
C LYS A 35 -6.89 -2.05 -11.99
N LEU A 36 -5.87 -2.62 -12.64
CA LEU A 36 -4.70 -1.85 -13.10
C LEU A 36 -5.11 -0.68 -14.02
N GLN A 37 -6.06 -0.92 -14.92
CA GLN A 37 -6.62 0.12 -15.78
C GLN A 37 -7.36 1.20 -14.97
N ALA A 38 -8.28 0.80 -14.09
CA ALA A 38 -9.06 1.71 -13.25
C ALA A 38 -8.19 2.54 -12.29
N ASP A 39 -7.06 1.97 -11.86
CA ASP A 39 -6.08 2.60 -10.98
C ASP A 39 -5.09 3.50 -11.74
N ASN A 40 -5.25 3.60 -13.07
CA ASN A 40 -4.39 4.36 -13.96
C ASN A 40 -2.92 3.90 -13.95
N TYR A 41 -2.68 2.60 -13.71
CA TYR A 41 -1.34 2.00 -13.73
C TYR A 41 -0.64 2.20 -15.08
N PHE A 42 -1.38 2.00 -16.18
CA PHE A 42 -0.85 2.17 -17.53
C PHE A 42 -0.73 3.64 -17.98
N GLN A 43 -1.13 4.60 -17.13
CA GLN A 43 -1.06 6.04 -17.40
C GLN A 43 -1.80 6.48 -18.68
N GLU A 44 -2.94 5.86 -18.95
CA GLU A 44 -3.74 6.13 -20.14
C GLU A 44 -5.12 6.65 -19.77
N TYR A 45 -5.52 7.75 -20.42
CA TYR A 45 -6.88 8.29 -20.36
C TYR A 45 -7.84 7.46 -21.22
N SER A 46 -7.94 6.14 -20.99
CA SER A 46 -8.99 5.35 -21.63
C SER A 46 -10.32 5.56 -20.90
N ARG A 47 -11.41 5.73 -21.66
CA ARG A 47 -12.75 6.02 -21.12
C ARG A 47 -13.53 4.77 -20.70
N ASP A 48 -13.05 3.58 -21.03
CA ASP A 48 -13.69 2.31 -20.66
C ASP A 48 -12.73 1.49 -19.79
N ASN A 49 -13.18 1.12 -18.58
CA ASN A 49 -12.38 0.36 -17.61
C ASN A 49 -12.44 -1.16 -17.87
N ARG A 50 -12.96 -1.57 -19.03
CA ARG A 50 -13.07 -2.99 -19.41
C ARG A 50 -11.80 -3.46 -20.10
N THR A 51 -11.31 -4.63 -19.68
CA THR A 51 -10.21 -5.30 -20.36
C THR A 51 -10.67 -5.83 -21.71
N GLY A 52 -10.07 -5.34 -22.79
CA GLY A 52 -10.26 -5.83 -24.15
C GLY A 52 -8.97 -6.39 -24.76
N VAL A 53 -9.02 -6.62 -26.08
CA VAL A 53 -7.86 -7.10 -26.86
C VAL A 53 -6.64 -6.16 -26.71
N PRO A 54 -6.76 -4.82 -26.77
CA PRO A 54 -5.61 -3.93 -26.60
C PRO A 54 -4.89 -4.11 -25.25
N GLU A 55 -5.65 -4.24 -24.17
CA GLU A 55 -5.14 -4.42 -22.81
C GLU A 55 -4.43 -5.78 -22.67
N LEU A 56 -4.99 -6.85 -23.24
CA LEU A 56 -4.35 -8.16 -23.28
C LEU A 56 -3.05 -8.16 -24.10
N VAL A 57 -3.02 -7.48 -25.25
CA VAL A 57 -1.80 -7.33 -26.06
C VAL A 57 -0.73 -6.56 -25.31
N ARG A 58 -1.10 -5.51 -24.57
CA ARG A 58 -0.18 -4.75 -23.72
C ARG A 58 0.37 -5.61 -22.59
N ALA A 59 -0.50 -6.30 -21.85
CA ALA A 59 -0.11 -7.21 -20.79
C ALA A 59 0.86 -8.27 -21.33
N ALA A 60 0.56 -8.86 -22.48
CA ALA A 60 1.42 -9.84 -23.15
C ALA A 60 2.81 -9.28 -23.45
N ARG A 61 2.89 -8.04 -23.95
CA ARG A 61 4.17 -7.36 -24.19
C ARG A 61 4.98 -7.15 -22.90
N LEU A 62 4.33 -6.72 -21.83
CA LEU A 62 5.00 -6.50 -20.53
C LEU A 62 5.47 -7.83 -19.91
N LEU A 63 4.68 -8.88 -20.04
CA LEU A 63 4.96 -10.23 -19.52
C LEU A 63 5.87 -11.05 -20.46
N GLN A 64 6.18 -10.53 -21.65
CA GLN A 64 6.95 -11.21 -22.69
C GLN A 64 6.36 -12.58 -23.11
N VAL A 65 5.04 -12.64 -23.23
CA VAL A 65 4.30 -13.82 -23.70
C VAL A 65 3.49 -13.51 -24.95
N SER A 66 2.89 -14.53 -25.58
CA SER A 66 1.99 -14.29 -26.71
C SER A 66 0.63 -13.76 -26.22
N PRO A 67 -0.02 -12.82 -26.94
CA PRO A 67 -1.38 -12.40 -26.61
C PRO A 67 -2.39 -13.55 -26.62
N GLY A 68 -2.22 -14.51 -27.53
CA GLY A 68 -3.08 -15.70 -27.62
C GLY A 68 -3.06 -16.54 -26.35
N LEU A 69 -1.89 -16.69 -25.70
CA LEU A 69 -1.80 -17.37 -24.41
C LEU A 69 -2.68 -16.69 -23.34
N LEU A 70 -2.63 -15.35 -23.26
CA LEU A 70 -3.42 -14.61 -22.29
C LEU A 70 -4.93 -14.67 -22.60
N MET A 71 -5.30 -14.67 -23.89
CA MET A 71 -6.69 -14.87 -24.33
C MET A 71 -7.19 -16.26 -23.92
N ASP A 72 -6.42 -17.32 -24.21
CA ASP A 72 -6.78 -18.69 -23.85
C ASP A 72 -6.90 -18.88 -22.32
N ILE A 73 -6.02 -18.25 -21.54
CA ILE A 73 -6.13 -18.21 -20.07
C ILE A 73 -7.40 -17.48 -19.64
N SER A 74 -7.65 -16.28 -20.18
CA SER A 74 -8.80 -15.45 -19.81
C SER A 74 -10.15 -16.12 -20.12
N GLU A 75 -10.19 -16.95 -21.16
CA GLU A 75 -11.36 -17.71 -21.58
C GLU A 75 -11.47 -19.08 -20.88
N GLY A 76 -10.54 -19.40 -19.97
CA GLY A 76 -10.50 -20.67 -19.24
C GLY A 76 -10.16 -21.89 -20.11
N ARG A 77 -9.57 -21.67 -21.30
CA ARG A 77 -9.11 -22.74 -22.21
C ARG A 77 -7.73 -23.24 -21.86
N GLN A 78 -6.91 -22.40 -21.25
CA GLN A 78 -5.55 -22.74 -20.82
C GLN A 78 -5.33 -22.39 -19.34
N GLU A 79 -4.44 -23.15 -18.71
CA GLU A 79 -4.00 -22.94 -17.35
C GLU A 79 -3.10 -21.71 -17.23
N LEU A 80 -3.37 -20.88 -16.22
CA LEU A 80 -2.39 -19.93 -15.72
C LEU A 80 -1.37 -20.70 -14.86
N SER A 81 -0.19 -20.94 -15.42
CA SER A 81 0.87 -21.64 -14.71
C SER A 81 1.37 -20.84 -13.51
N VAL A 82 1.92 -21.53 -12.51
CA VAL A 82 2.53 -20.91 -11.32
C VAL A 82 3.61 -19.90 -11.72
N ALA A 83 4.51 -20.27 -12.63
CA ALA A 83 5.58 -19.38 -13.10
C ALA A 83 5.04 -18.11 -13.79
N LEU A 84 3.94 -18.22 -14.55
CA LEU A 84 3.32 -17.03 -15.17
C LEU A 84 2.60 -16.17 -14.12
N ALA A 85 1.94 -16.78 -13.14
CA ALA A 85 1.33 -16.05 -12.03
C ALA A 85 2.37 -15.27 -11.22
N GLU A 86 3.54 -15.86 -10.94
CA GLU A 86 4.68 -15.19 -10.29
C GLU A 86 5.21 -14.04 -11.16
N THR A 87 5.34 -14.25 -12.47
CA THR A 87 5.78 -13.20 -13.41
C THR A 87 4.79 -12.02 -13.42
N ILE A 88 3.48 -12.30 -13.40
CA ILE A 88 2.42 -11.30 -13.30
C ILE A 88 2.50 -10.55 -11.97
N ALA A 89 2.66 -11.27 -10.86
CA ALA A 89 2.76 -10.71 -9.52
C ALA A 89 3.94 -9.74 -9.42
N VAL A 90 5.13 -10.13 -9.89
CA VAL A 90 6.29 -9.25 -9.92
C VAL A 90 6.05 -8.06 -10.82
N ARG A 91 5.53 -8.26 -12.04
CA ARG A 91 5.36 -7.18 -13.01
C ARG A 91 4.39 -6.09 -12.54
N PHE A 92 3.31 -6.47 -11.87
CA PHE A 92 2.20 -5.57 -11.54
C PHE A 92 2.00 -5.37 -10.03
N ASP A 93 3.01 -5.69 -9.22
CA ASP A 93 2.97 -5.60 -7.76
C ASP A 93 1.74 -6.31 -7.14
N ALA A 94 1.34 -7.43 -7.76
CA ALA A 94 0.11 -8.17 -7.45
C ALA A 94 0.40 -9.45 -6.67
N SER A 95 -0.65 -10.18 -6.29
CA SER A 95 -0.57 -11.43 -5.55
C SER A 95 -0.75 -12.66 -6.47
N ALA A 96 0.30 -13.47 -6.58
CA ALA A 96 0.24 -14.76 -7.29
C ALA A 96 -0.73 -15.74 -6.59
N ASP A 97 -0.73 -15.75 -5.25
CA ASP A 97 -1.64 -16.57 -4.46
C ASP A 97 -3.10 -16.21 -4.75
N TRP A 98 -3.41 -14.92 -4.80
CA TRP A 98 -4.76 -14.47 -5.14
C TRP A 98 -5.14 -14.87 -6.56
N LEU A 99 -4.24 -14.73 -7.53
CA LEU A 99 -4.49 -15.15 -8.91
C LEU A 99 -4.82 -16.64 -9.01
N LEU A 100 -4.05 -17.50 -8.33
CA LEU A 100 -4.17 -18.96 -8.44
C LEU A 100 -5.29 -19.54 -7.57
N THR A 101 -5.54 -18.96 -6.40
CA THR A 101 -6.41 -19.55 -5.37
C THR A 101 -7.63 -18.69 -5.03
N GLY A 102 -7.59 -17.39 -5.34
CA GLY A 102 -8.57 -16.41 -4.88
C GLY A 102 -8.41 -16.02 -3.41
N CYS A 103 -7.45 -16.59 -2.67
CA CYS A 103 -7.20 -16.23 -1.28
C CYS A 103 -6.46 -14.89 -1.17
N GLY A 104 -6.79 -14.11 -0.14
CA GLY A 104 -6.15 -12.81 0.11
C GLY A 104 -6.73 -11.68 -0.74
N ARG A 105 -5.87 -10.72 -1.10
CA ARG A 105 -6.22 -9.53 -1.88
C ARG A 105 -5.41 -9.49 -3.18
N PRO A 106 -5.91 -8.85 -4.26
CA PRO A 106 -5.19 -8.78 -5.54
C PRO A 106 -3.85 -8.07 -5.43
N PHE A 107 -3.74 -7.07 -4.55
CA PHE A 107 -2.49 -6.38 -4.25
C PHE A 107 -2.09 -6.64 -2.80
N PRO A 108 -0.85 -7.08 -2.52
CA PRO A 108 -0.39 -7.32 -1.16
C PRO A 108 -0.36 -6.05 -0.30
N VAL A 109 -0.77 -6.18 0.97
CA VAL A 109 -0.63 -5.13 1.99
C VAL A 109 0.16 -5.69 3.16
N ARG A 110 1.29 -5.07 3.48
CA ARG A 110 2.08 -5.45 4.65
C ARG A 110 1.49 -4.78 5.89
N SER A 111 1.15 -5.58 6.90
CA SER A 111 0.97 -5.03 8.25
C SER A 111 2.34 -4.64 8.78
N LEU A 112 2.56 -3.33 8.97
CA LEU A 112 3.87 -2.82 9.39
C LEU A 112 4.13 -3.06 10.87
N GLY A 113 3.09 -2.93 11.72
CA GLY A 113 3.16 -3.25 13.14
C GLY A 113 4.45 -2.75 13.82
N ASP A 114 5.10 -3.63 14.59
CA ASP A 114 6.42 -3.39 15.20
C ASP A 114 7.59 -3.76 14.27
N ASN A 115 7.33 -4.26 13.05
CA ASN A 115 8.36 -4.68 12.09
C ASN A 115 8.36 -3.83 10.81
N TYR A 116 8.29 -2.52 10.99
CA TYR A 116 8.38 -1.55 9.89
C TYR A 116 9.81 -1.40 9.35
N HIS A 117 10.84 -1.86 10.07
CA HIS A 117 12.24 -1.71 9.68
C HIS A 117 12.53 -2.27 8.28
N ASP A 118 12.18 -3.53 8.01
CA ASP A 118 12.41 -4.16 6.69
C ASP A 118 11.58 -3.52 5.55
N PHE A 119 10.52 -2.78 5.90
CA PHE A 119 9.75 -2.04 4.90
C PHE A 119 10.53 -0.81 4.44
N PHE A 120 11.07 -0.02 5.37
CA PHE A 120 11.82 1.19 5.04
C PHE A 120 13.26 0.91 4.59
N LEU A 121 13.86 -0.18 5.06
CA LEU A 121 15.24 -0.57 4.77
C LEU A 121 15.31 -2.04 4.33
N PRO A 122 14.72 -2.42 3.17
CA PRO A 122 14.74 -3.79 2.67
C PRO A 122 16.12 -4.30 2.23
N GLN A 123 17.07 -3.38 1.99
CA GLN A 123 18.41 -3.66 1.50
C GLN A 123 19.35 -2.51 1.90
N GLU A 124 20.67 -2.70 1.73
CA GLU A 124 21.68 -1.71 2.12
C GLU A 124 21.64 -0.45 1.24
N ASP A 125 21.55 -0.60 -0.08
CA ASP A 125 21.51 0.53 -1.01
C ASP A 125 20.07 1.00 -1.25
N MET A 126 19.75 2.17 -0.72
CA MET A 126 18.45 2.81 -0.83
C MET A 126 18.42 3.96 -1.84
N THR A 127 19.43 4.07 -2.72
CA THR A 127 19.50 5.11 -3.74
C THR A 127 18.32 5.04 -4.70
N GLY A 128 17.63 6.16 -4.90
CA GLY A 128 16.51 6.28 -5.84
C GLY A 128 15.15 5.79 -5.33
N TRP A 129 15.11 5.14 -4.17
CA TRP A 129 13.85 4.74 -3.52
C TRP A 129 13.06 5.95 -3.03
N ARG A 130 11.73 5.84 -3.03
CA ARG A 130 10.81 6.89 -2.59
C ARG A 130 9.74 6.32 -1.68
N PHE A 131 9.30 7.15 -0.73
CA PHE A 131 8.30 6.78 0.24
C PHE A 131 7.23 7.87 0.37
N ASP A 132 5.97 7.47 0.29
CA ASP A 132 4.83 8.35 0.58
C ASP A 132 4.17 7.86 1.88
N LEU A 133 4.17 8.68 2.93
CA LEU A 133 3.53 8.39 4.21
C LEU A 133 2.24 9.20 4.30
N MET A 134 1.11 8.49 4.36
CA MET A 134 -0.23 9.05 4.27
C MET A 134 -0.99 8.82 5.57
N ARG A 135 -1.36 9.90 6.25
CA ARG A 135 -2.33 9.87 7.34
C ARG A 135 -3.74 9.79 6.74
N ILE A 136 -4.53 8.79 7.09
CA ILE A 136 -5.95 8.73 6.71
C ILE A 136 -6.73 9.78 7.51
N CYS A 137 -7.54 10.58 6.82
CA CYS A 137 -8.36 11.65 7.40
C CYS A 137 -9.84 11.31 7.22
N GLY A 138 -10.54 11.07 8.33
CA GLY A 138 -11.97 10.74 8.36
C GLY A 138 -12.27 9.24 8.35
N GLY A 139 -13.57 8.92 8.40
CA GLY A 139 -14.06 7.55 8.36
C GLY A 139 -13.75 6.71 9.60
N ARG A 140 -13.91 5.39 9.48
CA ARG A 140 -13.66 4.42 10.58
C ARG A 140 -12.18 4.30 10.93
N HIS A 141 -11.31 4.59 9.98
CA HIS A 141 -9.86 4.39 10.07
C HIS A 141 -9.09 5.71 10.14
N ASP A 142 -9.74 6.79 10.57
CA ASP A 142 -9.09 8.08 10.82
C ASP A 142 -7.81 7.91 11.63
N ALA A 143 -6.82 8.74 11.34
CA ALA A 143 -5.49 8.72 11.94
C ALA A 143 -4.63 7.47 11.65
N SER A 144 -5.12 6.48 10.89
CA SER A 144 -4.27 5.34 10.49
C SER A 144 -3.18 5.78 9.51
N LEU A 145 -2.05 5.07 9.50
CA LEU A 145 -0.93 5.35 8.60
C LEU A 145 -0.87 4.33 7.46
N LEU A 146 -0.87 4.82 6.22
CA LEU A 146 -0.51 4.08 5.02
C LEU A 146 0.89 4.51 4.56
N CYS A 147 1.72 3.55 4.17
CA CYS A 147 3.05 3.80 3.64
C CYS A 147 3.17 3.17 2.26
N LEU A 148 3.51 3.98 1.26
CA LEU A 148 3.95 3.48 -0.03
C LEU A 148 5.45 3.50 -0.08
N ARG A 149 6.03 2.44 -0.65
CA ARG A 149 7.42 2.39 -1.05
C ARG A 149 7.48 2.16 -2.55
N GLN A 150 8.27 2.97 -3.24
CA GLN A 150 8.56 2.81 -4.66
C GLN A 150 10.06 2.57 -4.85
N SER A 151 10.40 1.50 -5.56
CA SER A 151 11.77 1.19 -5.96
C SER A 151 12.21 2.00 -7.18
N PRO A 152 13.52 2.10 -7.47
CA PRO A 152 14.03 2.87 -8.61
C PRO A 152 13.54 2.39 -9.98
N ASP A 153 13.23 1.10 -10.11
CA ASP A 153 12.66 0.46 -11.30
C ASP A 153 11.13 0.57 -11.39
N GLY A 154 10.50 1.20 -10.40
CA GLY A 154 9.09 1.59 -10.44
C GLY A 154 8.13 0.59 -9.79
N HIS A 155 8.62 -0.45 -9.11
CA HIS A 155 7.81 -1.37 -8.33
C HIS A 155 7.34 -0.75 -7.01
N PHE A 156 6.13 -1.13 -6.60
CA PHE A 156 5.50 -0.61 -5.40
C PHE A 156 5.34 -1.67 -4.32
N SER A 157 5.34 -1.20 -3.07
CA SER A 157 4.90 -1.98 -1.91
C SER A 157 4.01 -1.09 -1.03
N LEU A 158 2.87 -1.61 -0.59
CA LEU A 158 1.96 -0.94 0.32
C LEU A 158 2.06 -1.53 1.72
N GLY A 159 2.30 -0.67 2.70
CA GLY A 159 2.29 -0.99 4.12
C GLY A 159 1.21 -0.21 4.85
N ALA A 160 0.68 -0.79 5.93
CA ALA A 160 -0.33 -0.15 6.77
C ALA A 160 -0.05 -0.38 8.26
N VAL A 161 -0.27 0.65 9.08
CA VAL A 161 -0.26 0.59 10.54
C VAL A 161 -1.68 0.87 11.03
N SER A 162 -2.33 -0.12 11.67
CA SER A 162 -3.70 0.02 12.21
C SER A 162 -3.84 -0.12 13.71
N ALA A 163 -2.93 -0.84 14.37
CA ALA A 163 -3.16 -1.30 15.74
C ALA A 163 -2.13 -0.74 16.73
N GLU A 164 -0.91 -0.53 16.28
CA GLU A 164 0.21 -0.26 17.18
C GLU A 164 0.29 1.19 17.61
N PHE A 165 -0.04 2.11 16.70
CA PHE A 165 -0.21 3.51 16.99
C PHE A 165 -1.15 4.15 15.95
N VAL A 166 -1.62 5.35 16.25
CA VAL A 166 -2.35 6.21 15.32
C VAL A 166 -1.71 7.60 15.27
N LEU A 167 -1.91 8.30 14.18
CA LEU A 167 -1.53 9.69 14.00
C LEU A 167 -2.69 10.59 14.47
N GLY A 168 -2.98 10.55 15.77
CA GLY A 168 -4.08 11.27 16.39
C GLY A 168 -4.05 11.15 17.92
N ASP A 169 -4.96 11.89 18.57
CA ASP A 169 -5.14 11.85 20.02
C ASP A 169 -5.82 10.55 20.50
N GLY A 170 -5.77 10.30 21.82
CA GLY A 170 -6.50 9.20 22.47
C GLY A 170 -5.72 7.89 22.58
N MET A 171 -4.42 7.91 22.26
CA MET A 171 -3.55 6.76 22.44
C MET A 171 -3.21 6.52 23.91
N GLY A 172 -3.24 5.24 24.33
CA GLY A 172 -2.63 4.84 25.60
C GLY A 172 -1.09 4.93 25.56
N GLY A 173 -0.46 4.85 26.74
CA GLY A 173 1.00 4.98 26.87
C GLY A 173 1.80 4.03 25.96
N THR A 174 1.33 2.79 25.77
CA THR A 174 1.96 1.84 24.83
C THR A 174 1.95 2.35 23.40
N GLY A 175 0.82 2.85 22.89
CA GLY A 175 0.73 3.34 21.52
C GLY A 175 1.55 4.60 21.30
N ARG A 176 1.59 5.48 22.31
CA ARG A 176 2.46 6.66 22.30
C ARG A 176 3.95 6.28 22.21
N GLY A 177 4.40 5.33 23.02
CA GLY A 177 5.78 4.82 22.96
C GLY A 177 6.11 4.24 21.58
N LYS A 178 5.19 3.48 20.98
CA LYS A 178 5.40 2.91 19.63
C LYS A 178 5.48 3.96 18.53
N LEU A 179 4.63 4.99 18.57
CA LEU A 179 4.73 6.12 17.64
C LEU A 179 6.05 6.87 17.82
N GLN A 180 6.49 7.06 19.07
CA GLN A 180 7.76 7.69 19.37
C GLN A 180 8.92 6.89 18.78
N ASP A 181 8.99 5.59 19.03
CA ASP A 181 10.03 4.71 18.48
C ASP A 181 10.05 4.75 16.95
N PHE A 182 8.87 4.73 16.32
CA PHE A 182 8.73 4.88 14.88
C PHE A 182 9.32 6.21 14.38
N LEU A 183 8.97 7.34 14.99
CA LEU A 183 9.48 8.65 14.60
C LEU A 183 11.00 8.78 14.81
N ILE A 184 11.52 8.21 15.90
CA ILE A 184 12.97 8.14 16.15
C ILE A 184 13.67 7.33 15.06
N PHE A 185 13.12 6.17 14.70
CA PHE A 185 13.65 5.36 13.60
C PHE A 185 13.65 6.11 12.26
N ILE A 186 12.55 6.80 11.93
CA ILE A 186 12.47 7.61 10.72
C ILE A 186 13.53 8.72 10.75
N LYS A 187 13.67 9.43 11.88
CA LYS A 187 14.62 10.54 12.03
C LYS A 187 16.07 10.12 11.90
N THR A 188 16.41 8.95 12.43
CA THR A 188 17.79 8.48 12.56
C THR A 188 18.16 7.59 11.38
N SER A 189 17.57 6.40 11.31
CA SER A 189 17.90 5.38 10.33
C SER A 189 17.40 5.68 8.92
N CYS A 190 16.35 6.49 8.77
CA CYS A 190 15.77 6.83 7.46
C CYS A 190 16.08 8.26 7.01
N SER A 191 17.00 8.97 7.66
CA SER A 191 17.31 10.38 7.39
C SER A 191 17.74 10.70 5.95
N SER A 192 18.38 9.73 5.28
CA SER A 192 18.80 9.86 3.88
C SER A 192 17.73 9.45 2.88
N LEU A 193 16.60 8.89 3.33
CA LEU A 193 15.53 8.44 2.46
C LEU A 193 14.68 9.63 2.01
N ARG A 194 14.16 9.54 0.79
CA ARG A 194 13.14 10.47 0.32
C ARG A 194 11.77 10.06 0.89
N LEU A 195 11.34 10.79 1.91
CA LEU A 195 10.08 10.61 2.62
C LEU A 195 9.19 11.83 2.39
N ASP A 196 8.10 11.63 1.65
CA ASP A 196 7.09 12.65 1.39
C ASP A 196 5.83 12.33 2.24
N ALA A 197 5.27 13.34 2.90
CA ALA A 197 4.14 13.19 3.82
C ALA A 197 2.85 13.77 3.23
N TYR A 198 1.75 13.08 3.49
CA TYR A 198 0.44 13.40 2.92
C TYR A 198 -0.69 13.17 3.92
N GLU A 199 -1.79 13.85 3.67
CA GLU A 199 -3.11 13.52 4.19
C GLU A 199 -3.90 12.83 3.08
N PHE A 200 -4.57 11.73 3.42
CA PHE A 200 -5.38 10.94 2.50
C PHE A 200 -6.85 11.08 2.91
N GLU A 201 -7.66 11.65 2.03
CA GLU A 201 -9.05 11.99 2.34
C GLU A 201 -9.96 10.76 2.22
N ASP A 202 -10.62 10.43 3.32
CA ASP A 202 -11.69 9.43 3.41
C ASP A 202 -13.03 10.17 3.59
N GLY A 203 -13.54 10.75 2.49
CA GLY A 203 -14.72 11.62 2.47
C GLY A 203 -16.02 10.93 2.03
N GLU A 204 -17.17 11.60 2.22
CA GLU A 204 -18.47 11.07 1.78
C GLU A 204 -18.49 10.76 0.27
N GLY A 205 -18.87 9.52 -0.08
CA GLY A 205 -18.91 9.04 -1.46
C GLY A 205 -17.56 8.56 -2.00
N LEU A 206 -16.49 8.62 -1.20
CA LEU A 206 -15.18 8.07 -1.51
C LEU A 206 -14.98 6.74 -0.80
N GLU A 207 -14.34 5.79 -1.49
CA GLU A 207 -13.90 4.54 -0.85
C GLU A 207 -12.79 4.82 0.17
N SER A 208 -12.93 4.22 1.36
CA SER A 208 -11.95 4.35 2.44
C SER A 208 -10.58 3.88 2.02
N GLY A 209 -9.56 4.67 2.33
CA GLY A 209 -8.16 4.30 2.05
C GLY A 209 -7.77 2.97 2.70
N TRP A 210 -8.36 2.65 3.85
CA TRP A 210 -8.13 1.39 4.54
C TRP A 210 -8.82 0.20 3.84
N ASP A 211 -10.08 0.36 3.44
CA ASP A 211 -10.81 -0.69 2.73
C ASP A 211 -10.24 -0.91 1.33
N ALA A 212 -9.81 0.17 0.67
CA ALA A 212 -9.12 0.18 -0.61
C ALA A 212 -7.75 -0.50 -0.57
N ALA A 213 -7.10 -0.57 0.61
CA ALA A 213 -5.76 -1.15 0.75
C ALA A 213 -5.74 -2.60 0.25
N GLY A 214 -4.98 -2.88 -0.80
CA GLY A 214 -4.90 -4.21 -1.41
C GLY A 214 -6.04 -4.55 -2.37
N GLN A 215 -7.12 -3.76 -2.41
CA GLN A 215 -8.12 -3.82 -3.49
C GLN A 215 -7.69 -3.01 -4.70
N HIS A 216 -6.88 -1.97 -4.47
CA HIS A 216 -6.30 -1.10 -5.49
C HIS A 216 -4.78 -1.23 -5.55
N HIS A 217 -4.23 -1.06 -6.75
CA HIS A 217 -2.80 -0.97 -6.98
C HIS A 217 -2.24 0.25 -6.23
N PRO A 218 -1.03 0.17 -5.65
CA PRO A 218 -0.39 1.28 -4.94
C PRO A 218 -0.44 2.67 -5.63
N VAL A 219 -0.34 2.71 -6.96
CA VAL A 219 -0.46 3.94 -7.77
C VAL A 219 -1.80 4.67 -7.56
N TRP A 220 -2.88 3.96 -7.25
CA TRP A 220 -4.18 4.57 -6.98
C TRP A 220 -4.13 5.57 -5.82
N PHE A 221 -3.34 5.26 -4.79
CA PHE A 221 -3.13 6.12 -3.62
C PHE A 221 -2.30 7.37 -3.96
N GLN A 222 -1.59 7.39 -5.09
CA GLN A 222 -0.79 8.54 -5.52
C GLN A 222 -1.62 9.62 -6.23
N ARG A 223 -2.89 9.36 -6.54
CA ARG A 223 -3.77 10.27 -7.27
C ARG A 223 -4.06 11.52 -6.44
N LEU A 224 -3.80 12.70 -7.04
CA LEU A 224 -3.98 14.00 -6.37
C LEU A 224 -5.41 14.29 -5.91
N ILE A 225 -6.42 13.63 -6.49
CA ILE A 225 -7.82 13.76 -6.03
C ILE A 225 -8.08 13.05 -4.69
N ARG A 226 -7.15 12.22 -4.21
CA ARG A 226 -7.29 11.42 -2.98
C ARG A 226 -6.35 11.86 -1.86
N ARG A 227 -5.35 12.69 -2.16
CA ARG A 227 -4.34 13.09 -1.18
C ARG A 227 -3.89 14.53 -1.36
N SER A 228 -3.55 15.15 -0.26
CA SER A 228 -2.94 16.49 -0.20
C SER A 228 -1.56 16.40 0.46
N PRO A 229 -0.55 17.14 -0.03
CA PRO A 229 0.73 17.24 0.65
C PRO A 229 0.56 17.78 2.07
N SER A 230 1.26 17.19 3.03
CA SER A 230 1.22 17.59 4.44
C SER A 230 2.63 17.68 5.01
N ARG A 231 2.75 18.43 6.10
CA ARG A 231 4.03 18.63 6.81
C ARG A 231 4.12 17.86 8.11
N TRP A 232 3.08 17.10 8.46
CA TRP A 232 2.98 16.44 9.77
C TRP A 232 4.25 15.66 10.13
N LEU A 233 4.87 14.96 9.17
CA LEU A 233 6.06 14.16 9.44
C LEU A 233 7.22 15.06 9.87
N ILE A 234 7.59 16.05 9.06
CA ILE A 234 8.74 16.91 9.38
C ILE A 234 8.49 17.76 10.62
N ASP A 235 7.26 18.21 10.83
CA ASP A 235 6.87 18.99 12.01
C ASP A 235 7.05 18.11 13.27
N MET A 236 6.52 16.88 13.27
CA MET A 236 6.71 15.94 14.39
C MET A 236 8.17 15.56 14.62
N LEU A 237 8.96 15.35 13.57
CA LEU A 237 10.39 15.06 13.69
C LEU A 237 11.18 16.24 14.30
N ARG A 238 10.67 17.47 14.21
CA ARG A 238 11.22 18.67 14.84
C ARG A 238 10.66 18.94 16.25
N GLY A 239 9.73 18.11 16.72
CA GLY A 239 9.03 18.28 17.98
C GLY A 239 7.89 19.30 17.95
N GLU A 240 7.44 19.66 16.75
CA GLU A 240 6.26 20.51 16.55
C GLU A 240 5.00 19.62 16.50
N SER A 241 3.94 20.05 17.17
CA SER A 241 2.69 19.28 17.22
C SER A 241 1.80 19.62 16.03
N PRO A 242 1.34 18.63 15.24
CA PRO A 242 0.28 18.83 14.28
C PRO A 242 -1.01 19.31 14.96
N ALA A 243 -1.85 20.07 14.25
CA ALA A 243 -3.08 20.64 14.82
C ALA A 243 -4.08 19.60 15.36
N TRP A 244 -4.04 18.37 14.81
CA TRP A 244 -4.88 17.25 15.20
C TRP A 244 -4.31 16.40 16.35
N MET A 245 -3.14 16.75 16.89
CA MET A 245 -2.49 16.06 17.99
C MET A 245 -2.14 17.03 19.12
N THR A 246 -2.69 16.79 20.29
CA THR A 246 -2.51 17.62 21.49
C THR A 246 -1.90 16.86 22.66
N ASP A 247 -2.02 15.52 22.68
CA ASP A 247 -1.63 14.68 23.84
C ASP A 247 -0.23 14.03 23.74
N PHE A 248 0.58 14.43 22.75
CA PHE A 248 1.88 13.83 22.42
C PHE A 248 3.11 14.73 22.69
N GLY A 249 2.92 15.83 23.44
CA GLY A 249 3.95 16.87 23.60
C GLY A 249 5.20 16.45 24.38
N TYR A 250 5.13 15.42 25.24
CA TYR A 250 6.29 14.92 25.97
C TYR A 250 7.26 14.21 25.02
N GLU A 251 6.74 13.27 24.22
CA GLU A 251 7.49 12.50 23.23
C GLU A 251 8.09 13.39 22.15
N LEU A 252 7.34 14.42 21.70
CA LEU A 252 7.84 15.40 20.74
C LEU A 252 9.11 16.11 21.23
N LYS A 253 9.22 16.42 22.53
CA LYS A 253 10.45 17.01 23.09
C LYS A 253 11.61 16.04 23.05
N GLU A 254 11.38 14.77 23.36
CA GLU A 254 12.41 13.73 23.30
C GLU A 254 12.87 13.48 21.85
N ILE A 255 11.94 13.46 20.90
CA ILE A 255 12.24 13.35 19.47
C ILE A 255 13.07 14.56 19.00
N ALA A 256 12.69 15.78 19.40
CA ALA A 256 13.41 17.00 19.03
C ALA A 256 14.86 17.02 19.54
N ALA A 257 15.10 16.48 20.73
CA ALA A 257 16.43 16.42 21.34
C ALA A 257 17.43 15.55 20.55
N ILE A 258 16.95 14.63 19.72
CA ILE A 258 17.79 13.82 18.84
C ILE A 258 18.16 14.65 17.61
N PRO A 259 19.45 14.88 17.31
CA PRO A 259 19.84 15.65 16.12
C PRO A 259 19.52 14.87 14.83
N PHE A 260 19.24 15.57 13.75
CA PHE A 260 19.22 14.94 12.42
C PHE A 260 20.65 14.48 12.08
N PRO A 261 20.85 13.28 11.51
CA PRO A 261 22.17 12.85 11.06
C PRO A 261 22.84 13.90 10.16
N GLY A 262 24.12 14.20 10.43
CA GLY A 262 24.87 15.25 9.72
C GLY A 262 24.66 16.67 10.26
N THR A 263 23.74 16.90 11.20
CA THR A 263 23.70 18.15 11.98
C THR A 263 24.63 18.03 13.19
N VAL A 264 25.71 18.83 13.21
CA VAL A 264 26.56 18.96 14.40
C VAL A 264 25.77 19.79 15.41
N PRO A 265 25.59 19.34 16.67
CA PRO A 265 25.01 20.18 17.69
C PRO A 265 25.91 21.40 17.88
N ASP A 266 25.33 22.58 17.75
CA ASP A 266 26.03 23.82 18.07
C ASP A 266 26.43 23.73 19.55
N LYS A 267 27.73 23.53 19.80
CA LYS A 267 28.27 23.53 21.15
C LYS A 267 28.22 24.98 21.60
N GLY A 268 27.07 25.37 22.15
CA GLY A 268 26.86 26.68 22.73
C GLY A 268 28.04 27.03 23.63
N GLU A 269 28.72 28.11 23.26
CA GLU A 269 29.78 28.74 24.03
C GLU A 269 29.29 28.97 25.46
N THR A 270 30.01 28.39 26.41
CA THR A 270 29.92 28.80 27.81
C THR A 270 30.64 30.14 27.92
N VAL A 271 29.87 31.19 28.19
CA VAL A 271 30.40 32.47 28.68
C VAL A 271 30.78 32.31 30.15
#